data_AF-A0A453R6X5-F1
#
_entry.id   AF-A0A453R6X5-F1
#
_cell.length_a   1.000
_cell.length_b   1.000
_cell.length_c   1.000
_cell.angle_alpha   90.00
_cell.angle_beta   90.00
_cell.angle_gamma   90.00
#
_symmetry.space_group_name_H-M   'P 1'
#
loop_
_entity.id
_entity.type
_entity.pdbx_description
1 polymer ?
#
loop_
_entity_poly.entity_id
_entity_poly.type
_entity_poly.pdbx_seq_one_letter_code
_entity_poly.pdbx_strand_id
1 'polypeptide(L)'
;IVVDDNAPEEPLIAWDERNPAMDIGTPYPNMVEFRKALKQWAVNGEFEYGTKKNEPGRFRAFCKGQSIIGDPCKWALTASWRRDENCVMVVRHQMEKE
;
A
#
# COMPACT_ATOMS: atom_id res chain seq x y z
N ILE A 1 44.11 3.86 1.64
CA ILE A 1 42.75 3.50 2.10
C ILE A 1 41.95 3.26 0.84
N VAL A 2 41.63 2.01 0.53
CA VAL A 2 40.73 1.67 -0.58
C VAL A 2 39.32 1.91 -0.07
N VAL A 3 38.65 2.89 -0.66
CA VAL A 3 37.23 3.17 -0.39
C VAL A 3 36.47 2.12 -1.20
N ASP A 4 35.73 1.27 -0.50
CA ASP A 4 34.87 0.27 -1.14
C ASP A 4 33.54 0.95 -1.50
N ASP A 5 33.38 1.30 -2.77
CA ASP A 5 32.18 1.93 -3.33
C ASP A 5 31.04 0.92 -3.58
N ASN A 6 31.14 -0.31 -3.08
CA ASN A 6 30.04 -1.29 -3.14
C ASN A 6 28.94 -0.96 -2.13
N ALA A 7 28.32 0.21 -2.27
CA ALA A 7 26.98 0.41 -1.72
C ALA A 7 26.01 -0.46 -2.55
N PRO A 8 25.17 -1.31 -1.92
CA PRO A 8 24.14 -2.01 -2.66
C PRO A 8 23.24 -0.98 -3.35
N GLU A 9 23.12 -1.09 -4.67
CA GLU A 9 22.26 -0.23 -5.48
C GLU A 9 20.83 -0.38 -4.94
N GLU A 10 20.29 0.67 -4.33
CA GLU A 10 18.91 0.64 -3.83
C GLU A 10 17.98 0.45 -5.04
N PRO A 11 17.07 -0.55 -5.01
CA PRO A 11 16.20 -0.79 -6.15
C PRO A 11 15.30 0.43 -6.40
N LEU A 12 15.40 0.98 -7.62
CA LEU A 12 14.55 2.07 -8.09
C LEU A 12 13.12 1.57 -8.30
N ILE A 13 12.29 1.64 -7.25
CA ILE A 13 10.87 1.28 -7.31
C ILE A 13 10.06 2.50 -7.74
N ALA A 14 9.74 2.56 -9.03
CA ALA A 14 8.83 3.55 -9.60
C ALA A 14 7.38 3.07 -9.53
N TRP A 15 6.45 3.98 -9.22
CA TRP A 15 5.00 3.75 -9.20
C TRP A 15 4.28 4.94 -9.83
N ASP A 16 3.10 4.73 -10.41
CA ASP A 16 2.32 5.78 -11.07
C ASP A 16 1.63 6.68 -10.02
N GLU A 17 2.11 7.92 -9.91
CA GLU A 17 1.58 8.91 -8.95
C GLU A 17 0.13 9.32 -9.20
N ARG A 18 -0.38 9.17 -10.43
CA ARG A 18 -1.75 9.56 -10.81
C ARG A 18 -2.70 8.39 -10.72
N ASN A 19 -2.26 7.20 -11.12
CA ASN A 19 -3.07 5.98 -11.08
C ASN A 19 -2.30 4.79 -10.48
N PRO A 20 -2.03 4.82 -9.16
CA PRO A 20 -1.25 3.79 -8.50
C PRO A 20 -1.97 2.44 -8.46
N ALA A 21 -1.24 1.36 -8.77
CA ALA A 21 -1.75 0.00 -8.64
C ALA A 21 -1.78 -0.45 -7.16
N MET A 22 -2.87 -1.08 -6.72
CA MET A 22 -3.01 -1.60 -5.34
C MET A 22 -3.11 -3.12 -5.29
N ASP A 23 -2.68 -3.81 -6.35
CA ASP A 23 -2.73 -5.27 -6.45
C ASP A 23 -1.72 -5.94 -5.53
N ILE A 24 -2.04 -7.17 -5.12
CA ILE A 24 -1.15 -7.97 -4.28
C ILE A 24 0.19 -8.16 -5.02
N GLY A 25 1.30 -7.92 -4.31
CA GLY A 25 2.65 -7.95 -4.85
C GLY A 25 3.15 -6.62 -5.40
N THR A 26 2.31 -5.58 -5.46
CA THR A 26 2.78 -4.25 -5.88
C THR A 26 3.80 -3.70 -4.87
N PRO A 27 5.04 -3.40 -5.28
CA PRO A 27 6.06 -2.87 -4.40
C PRO A 27 6.02 -1.34 -4.33
N TYR A 28 6.41 -0.82 -3.18
CA TYR A 28 6.59 0.60 -2.91
C TYR A 28 7.92 0.81 -2.18
N PRO A 29 8.67 1.87 -2.48
CA PRO A 29 10.01 2.05 -1.92
C PRO A 29 10.00 2.20 -0.39
N ASN A 30 8.95 2.83 0.16
CA ASN A 30 8.81 2.99 1.60
C ASN A 30 7.34 3.24 2.00
N MET A 31 7.12 3.32 3.32
CA MET A 31 5.79 3.54 3.89
C MET A 31 5.18 4.91 3.56
N VAL A 32 5.99 5.93 3.28
CA VAL A 32 5.50 7.26 2.91
C VAL A 32 4.93 7.23 1.50
N GLU A 33 5.68 6.67 0.54
CA GLU A 33 5.25 6.53 -0.85
C GLU A 33 4.03 5.62 -0.97
N PHE A 34 4.02 4.48 -0.27
CA PHE A 34 2.84 3.62 -0.20
C PHE A 34 1.59 4.36 0.31
N ARG A 35 1.71 5.23 1.33
CA ARG A 35 0.57 6.00 1.85
C ARG A 35 0.09 7.06 0.86
N LYS A 36 1.00 7.70 0.12
CA LYS A 36 0.65 8.64 -0.95
C LYS A 36 -0.12 7.92 -2.06
N ALA A 37 0.41 6.79 -2.51
CA ALA A 37 -0.23 5.94 -3.50
C ALA A 37 -1.63 5.52 -3.05
N LEU A 38 -1.78 5.03 -1.81
CA LEU A 38 -3.09 4.63 -1.28
C LEU A 38 -4.09 5.79 -1.23
N LYS A 39 -3.62 6.98 -0.84
CA LYS A 39 -4.46 8.18 -0.82
C LYS A 39 -4.92 8.55 -2.22
N GLN A 40 -4.03 8.54 -3.21
CA GLN A 40 -4.40 8.83 -4.60
C GLN A 40 -5.34 7.77 -5.16
N TRP A 41 -5.08 6.49 -4.91
CA TRP A 41 -5.96 5.39 -5.31
C TRP A 41 -7.38 5.60 -4.77
N ALA A 42 -7.49 6.01 -3.50
CA ALA A 42 -8.77 6.32 -2.88
C ALA A 42 -9.47 7.55 -3.47
N VAL A 43 -8.70 8.59 -3.85
CA VAL A 43 -9.23 9.76 -4.57
C VAL A 43 -9.77 9.36 -5.93
N ASN A 44 -9.04 8.53 -6.68
CA ASN A 44 -9.49 8.04 -8.00
C ASN A 44 -10.77 7.20 -7.91
N GLY A 45 -10.94 6.45 -6.83
CA GLY A 45 -12.15 5.67 -6.55
C GLY A 45 -13.24 6.41 -5.77
N GLU A 46 -13.04 7.69 -5.45
CA GLU A 46 -13.98 8.56 -4.72
C GLU A 46 -14.50 7.97 -3.39
N PHE A 47 -13.65 7.26 -2.63
CA PHE A 47 -14.06 6.67 -1.35
C PHE A 47 -13.12 7.03 -0.19
N GLU A 48 -13.65 6.97 1.03
CA GLU A 48 -12.88 7.16 2.25
C GLU A 48 -12.49 5.84 2.91
N TYR A 49 -11.28 5.81 3.49
CA TYR A 49 -10.79 4.68 4.26
C TYR A 49 -10.40 5.05 5.69
N GLY A 50 -10.43 4.04 6.56
CA GLY A 50 -9.83 4.03 7.88
C GLY A 50 -8.52 3.26 7.87
N THR A 51 -7.68 3.54 8.87
CA THR A 51 -6.43 2.81 9.09
C THR A 51 -6.43 2.26 10.50
N LYS A 52 -5.95 1.03 10.69
CA LYS A 52 -5.75 0.48 12.02
C LYS A 52 -4.44 0.98 12.63
N LYS A 53 -4.47 1.48 13.87
CA LYS A 53 -3.29 1.94 14.60
C LYS A 53 -2.59 0.76 15.29
N ASN A 54 -1.30 0.93 15.59
CA ASN A 54 -0.46 0.00 16.39
C ASN A 54 -0.21 -1.38 15.78
N GLU A 55 0.06 -1.46 14.47
CA GLU A 55 0.55 -2.68 13.83
C GLU A 55 1.99 -2.48 13.33
N PRO A 56 3.03 -2.71 14.17
CA PRO A 56 4.42 -2.56 13.74
C PRO A 56 4.75 -3.44 12.54
N GLY A 57 5.30 -2.85 11.47
CA GLY A 57 5.68 -3.57 10.25
C GLY A 57 4.52 -3.93 9.30
N ARG A 58 3.28 -3.55 9.63
CA ARG A 58 2.11 -3.72 8.76
C ARG A 58 1.29 -2.44 8.68
N PHE A 59 0.68 -2.24 7.53
CA PHE A 59 -0.31 -1.22 7.32
C PHE A 59 -1.61 -1.88 6.91
N ARG A 60 -2.69 -1.57 7.63
CA ARG A 60 -4.02 -2.05 7.32
C ARG A 60 -4.96 -0.89 7.10
N ALA A 61 -5.52 -0.82 5.89
CA ALA A 61 -6.63 0.05 5.54
C ALA A 61 -7.91 -0.76 5.36
N PHE A 62 -9.03 -0.12 5.64
CA PHE A 62 -10.36 -0.68 5.49
C PHE A 62 -11.34 0.43 5.12
N CYS A 63 -12.42 0.05 4.45
CA CYS A 63 -13.44 0.97 4.01
C CYS A 63 -14.21 1.53 5.22
N LYS A 64 -14.52 2.83 5.21
CA LYS A 64 -15.41 3.43 6.24
C LYS A 64 -16.87 3.46 5.83
N GLY A 65 -17.16 3.24 4.55
CA GLY A 65 -18.50 3.30 4.01
C GLY A 65 -19.37 2.09 4.36
N GLN A 66 -20.65 2.23 4.04
CA GLN A 66 -21.59 1.12 3.89
C GLN A 66 -21.88 0.96 2.39
N SER A 67 -22.15 -0.27 1.97
CA SER A 67 -22.63 -0.57 0.62
C SER A 67 -24.03 0.03 0.38
N ILE A 68 -24.49 0.01 -0.87
CA ILE A 68 -25.82 0.50 -1.27
C ILE A 68 -26.95 -0.20 -0.49
N ILE A 69 -26.75 -1.47 -0.12
CA ILE A 69 -27.70 -2.30 0.64
C ILE A 69 -27.55 -2.15 2.16
N GLY A 70 -26.70 -1.25 2.65
CA GLY A 70 -26.47 -1.00 4.07
C GLY A 70 -25.48 -1.96 4.75
N ASP A 71 -24.93 -2.93 4.01
CA ASP A 71 -23.91 -3.83 4.54
C ASP A 71 -22.58 -3.10 4.78
N PRO A 72 -21.81 -3.47 5.83
CA PRO A 72 -20.48 -2.93 6.05
C PRO A 72 -19.59 -3.19 4.84
N CYS A 73 -18.94 -2.14 4.36
CA CYS A 73 -18.06 -2.24 3.20
C CYS A 73 -16.93 -3.23 3.47
N LYS A 74 -16.80 -4.26 2.64
CA LYS A 74 -15.87 -5.39 2.85
C LYS A 74 -14.47 -5.10 2.29
N TRP A 75 -14.27 -3.96 1.64
CA TRP A 75 -12.96 -3.60 1.12
C TRP A 75 -11.94 -3.45 2.26
N ALA A 76 -10.81 -4.15 2.11
CA ALA A 76 -9.69 -4.09 3.03
C ALA A 76 -8.37 -4.32 2.29
N LEU A 77 -7.36 -3.54 2.67
CA LEU A 77 -6.02 -3.63 2.13
C LEU A 77 -5.01 -3.82 3.26
N THR A 78 -4.05 -4.71 3.05
CA THR A 78 -2.90 -4.87 3.94
C THR A 78 -1.62 -4.78 3.15
N ALA A 79 -0.69 -3.96 3.62
CA ALA A 79 0.68 -3.89 3.12
C ALA A 79 1.67 -4.17 4.25
N SER A 80 2.85 -4.67 3.91
CA SER A 80 3.89 -4.99 4.89
C SER A 80 5.28 -4.74 4.33
N TRP A 81 6.20 -4.38 5.22
CA TRP A 81 7.62 -4.28 4.87
C TRP A 81 8.23 -5.66 4.59
N ARG A 82 8.97 -5.76 3.49
CA ARG A 82 9.69 -6.95 3.03
C ARG A 82 11.18 -6.66 3.15
N ARG A 83 11.84 -7.33 4.10
CA ARG A 83 13.25 -7.08 4.42
C ARG A 83 14.17 -7.48 3.28
N ASP A 84 13.90 -8.61 2.63
CA ASP A 84 14.75 -9.15 1.57
C ASP A 84 14.74 -8.27 0.31
N GLU A 85 13.62 -7.58 0.07
CA GLU A 85 13.41 -6.72 -1.10
C GLU A 85 13.51 -5.22 -0.77
N ASN A 86 13.76 -4.88 0.49
CA ASN A 86 13.86 -3.51 1.00
C ASN A 86 12.67 -2.60 0.57
N CYS A 87 11.44 -3.13 0.60
CA CYS A 87 10.27 -2.45 0.09
C CYS A 87 9.00 -2.71 0.91
N VAL A 88 7.95 -1.92 0.69
CA VAL A 88 6.59 -2.20 1.17
C VAL A 88 5.83 -2.92 0.07
N MET A 89 5.30 -4.10 0.35
CA MET A 89 4.44 -4.82 -0.59
C MET A 89 3.00 -4.86 -0.11
N VAL A 90 2.06 -4.74 -1.05
CA VAL A 90 0.67 -5.10 -0.81
C VAL A 90 0.58 -6.63 -0.65
N VAL A 91 0.12 -7.10 0.50
CA VAL A 91 0.00 -8.54 0.82
C VAL A 91 -1.42 -9.05 0.80
N ARG A 92 -2.40 -8.15 0.93
CA ARG A 92 -3.82 -8.48 0.80
C ARG A 92 -4.52 -7.30 0.16
N HIS A 93 -5.30 -7.59 -0.87
CA HIS A 93 -6.25 -6.66 -1.44
C HIS A 93 -7.59 -7.38 -1.60
N GLN A 94 -8.53 -7.08 -0.71
CA GLN A 94 -9.89 -7.59 -0.79
C GLN A 94 -10.77 -6.49 -1.37
N MET A 95 -11.23 -6.68 -2.60
CA MET A 95 -12.28 -5.87 -3.20
C MET A 95 -13.64 -6.51 -2.90
N GLU A 96 -14.69 -5.68 -2.85
CA GLU A 96 -16.05 -6.19 -2.93
C GLU A 96 -16.23 -6.85 -4.31
N LYS A 97 -16.49 -8.15 -4.32
CA LYS A 97 -17.13 -8.76 -5.49
C LYS A 97 -18.62 -8.51 -5.28
N GLU A 98 -19.19 -7.68 -6.16
CA GLU A 98 -20.64 -7.54 -6.33
C GLU A 98 -21.33 -8.91 -6.43
#